data_AF-A0AAV1XGD2-F1
#
_entry.id   AF-A0AAV1XGD2-F1
#
_cell.length_a   1.000
_cell.length_b   1.000
_cell.length_c   1.000
_cell.angle_alpha   90.00
_cell.angle_beta   90.00
_cell.angle_gamma   90.00
#
_symmetry.space_group_name_H-M   'P 1'
#
loop_
_entity.id
_entity.type
_entity.pdbx_description
1 polymer ?
#
loop_
_entity_poly.entity_id
_entity_poly.type
_entity_poly.pdbx_seq_one_letter_code
_entity_poly.pdbx_strand_id
1 'polypeptide(L)'
;MDAPARAMFAQLDRDGDGYLSDIELLPIIGKIHPCEHYYAKQQADYIISQADVDKDGRLTLAEMIENPYVFYGAFFSDEDEDEYDFHDEFR
;
A
#
# COMPACT_ATOMS: atom_id res chain seq x y z
N MET A 1 22.50 14.34 -10.14
CA MET A 1 22.27 13.54 -11.37
C MET A 1 20.81 13.79 -11.70
N ASP A 2 20.54 14.83 -12.48
CA ASP A 2 19.16 15.36 -12.57
C ASP A 2 18.58 15.14 -13.98
N ALA A 3 19.35 14.49 -14.86
CA ALA A 3 18.97 14.16 -16.21
C ALA A 3 17.59 13.47 -16.32
N PRO A 4 17.22 12.47 -15.47
CA PRO A 4 15.91 11.85 -15.59
C PRO A 4 14.77 12.79 -15.17
N ALA A 5 14.97 13.60 -14.13
CA ALA A 5 13.96 14.56 -13.66
C ALA A 5 13.72 15.66 -14.70
N ARG A 6 14.78 16.20 -15.30
CA ARG A 6 14.67 17.22 -16.37
C ARG A 6 14.00 16.67 -17.62
N ALA A 7 14.32 15.42 -18.00
CA ALA A 7 13.69 14.77 -19.15
C ALA A 7 12.20 14.50 -18.92
N MET A 8 11.80 14.17 -17.69
CA MET A 8 10.40 13.97 -17.33
C MET A 8 9.64 15.30 -17.29
N PHE A 9 10.24 16.33 -16.70
CA PHE A 9 9.66 17.68 -16.66
C PHE A 9 9.37 18.20 -18.08
N ALA A 10 10.37 18.14 -18.96
CA ALA A 10 10.23 18.59 -20.35
C ALA A 10 9.23 17.78 -21.19
N GLN A 11 8.83 16.57 -20.75
CA GLN A 11 7.78 15.80 -21.39
C GLN A 11 6.36 16.18 -20.92
N LEU A 12 6.26 16.77 -19.73
CA LEU A 12 5.00 17.10 -19.09
C LEU A 12 4.62 18.57 -19.29
N ASP A 13 5.61 19.47 -19.25
CA ASP A 13 5.49 20.90 -19.57
C ASP A 13 5.25 21.06 -21.08
N ARG A 14 3.96 21.04 -21.46
CA ARG A 14 3.50 21.06 -22.86
C ARG A 14 3.37 22.47 -23.37
N ASP A 15 3.02 23.42 -22.51
CA ASP A 15 2.92 24.82 -22.89
C ASP A 15 4.27 25.56 -22.82
N GLY A 16 5.28 24.95 -22.19
CA GLY A 16 6.66 25.42 -22.15
C GLY A 16 6.83 26.63 -21.24
N ASP A 17 5.93 26.83 -20.29
CA ASP A 17 5.95 27.96 -19.37
C ASP A 17 6.96 27.77 -18.21
N GLY A 18 7.55 26.57 -18.12
CA GLY A 18 8.51 26.21 -17.09
C GLY A 18 7.88 25.79 -15.76
N TYR A 19 6.58 25.55 -15.74
CA TYR A 19 5.79 25.01 -14.63
C TYR A 19 5.06 23.74 -15.07
N LEU A 20 4.45 23.03 -14.12
CA LEU A 20 3.55 21.92 -14.42
C LEU A 20 2.18 22.26 -13.85
N SER A 21 1.23 22.53 -14.74
CA SER A 21 -0.16 22.77 -14.38
C SER A 21 -0.86 21.48 -13.92
N ASP A 22 -2.03 21.64 -13.32
CA ASP A 22 -2.92 20.51 -12.99
C ASP A 22 -3.25 19.67 -14.22
N ILE A 23 -3.50 20.31 -15.36
CA ILE A 23 -3.80 19.65 -16.64
C ILE A 23 -2.62 18.80 -17.13
N GLU A 24 -1.38 19.27 -16.95
CA GLU A 24 -0.17 18.57 -17.36
C GLU A 24 0.22 17.43 -16.42
N LEU A 25 -0.17 17.52 -15.15
CA LEU A 25 0.02 16.47 -14.16
C LEU A 25 -1.05 15.38 -14.21
N LEU A 26 -2.28 15.68 -14.67
CA LEU A 26 -3.38 14.71 -14.76
C LEU A 26 -3.00 13.35 -15.38
N PRO A 27 -2.25 13.26 -16.49
CA PRO A 27 -1.91 11.98 -17.12
C PRO A 27 -0.98 11.10 -16.26
N ILE A 28 -0.28 11.68 -15.29
CA ILE A 28 0.69 10.98 -14.45
C ILE A 28 0.32 10.98 -12.97
N ILE A 29 -0.78 11.63 -12.59
CA ILE A 29 -1.18 11.73 -11.18
C ILE A 29 -1.35 10.34 -10.56
N GLY A 30 -1.90 9.36 -11.28
CA GLY A 30 -2.01 7.98 -10.81
C GLY A 30 -0.68 7.23 -10.68
N LYS A 31 0.41 7.73 -11.28
CA LYS A 31 1.77 7.21 -11.12
C LYS A 31 2.50 7.86 -9.95
N ILE A 32 2.22 9.14 -9.67
CA ILE A 32 2.81 9.89 -8.55
C ILE A 32 2.08 9.54 -7.26
N HIS A 33 0.75 9.55 -7.32
CA HIS A 33 -0.16 9.26 -6.24
C HIS A 33 -1.04 8.09 -6.66
N PRO A 34 -0.60 6.85 -6.38
CA PRO A 34 -1.42 5.68 -6.61
C PRO A 34 -2.82 5.87 -6.01
N CYS A 35 -3.85 5.41 -6.70
CA CYS A 35 -5.21 5.46 -6.16
C CYS A 35 -5.34 4.55 -4.94
N GLU A 36 -6.35 4.77 -4.10
CA GLU A 36 -6.67 3.91 -2.94
C GLU A 36 -6.71 2.42 -3.30
N HIS A 37 -7.25 2.07 -4.47
CA HIS A 37 -7.28 0.69 -4.97
C HIS A 37 -5.87 0.08 -5.14
N TYR A 38 -4.87 0.86 -5.53
CA TYR A 38 -3.49 0.38 -5.62
C TYR A 38 -2.93 0.05 -4.23
N TYR A 39 -3.17 0.92 -3.25
CA TYR A 39 -2.75 0.68 -1.87
C TYR A 39 -3.48 -0.51 -1.25
N ALA A 40 -4.80 -0.60 -1.45
CA ALA A 40 -5.62 -1.73 -1.00
C ALA A 40 -5.12 -3.05 -1.60
N LYS A 41 -4.75 -3.06 -2.89
CA LYS A 41 -4.15 -4.24 -3.52
C LYS A 41 -2.81 -4.60 -2.89
N GLN A 42 -1.91 -3.63 -2.68
CA GLN A 42 -0.62 -3.94 -2.03
C GLN A 42 -0.78 -4.47 -0.62
N GLN A 43 -1.76 -3.96 0.14
CA GLN A 43 -2.06 -4.45 1.47
C GLN A 43 -2.63 -5.87 1.43
N ALA A 44 -3.52 -6.17 0.49
CA ALA A 44 -4.02 -7.53 0.27
C ALA A 44 -2.89 -8.49 -0.13
N ASP A 45 -2.03 -8.10 -1.08
CA ASP A 45 -0.88 -8.88 -1.52
C ASP A 45 0.09 -9.14 -0.34
N TYR A 46 0.31 -8.14 0.52
CA TYR A 46 1.12 -8.29 1.73
C TYR A 46 0.52 -9.29 2.71
N ILE A 47 -0.77 -9.16 3.04
CA ILE A 47 -1.48 -10.07 3.94
C ILE A 47 -1.42 -11.52 3.43
N ILE A 48 -1.70 -11.72 2.13
CA ILE A 48 -1.61 -13.04 1.50
C ILE A 48 -0.18 -13.57 1.63
N SER A 49 0.84 -12.77 1.32
CA SER A 49 2.25 -13.22 1.40
C SER A 49 2.71 -13.71 2.78
N GLN A 50 2.04 -13.28 3.84
CA GLN A 50 2.40 -13.61 5.22
C GLN A 50 1.62 -14.81 5.76
N ALA A 51 0.37 -15.04 5.30
CA ALA A 51 -0.51 -16.06 5.83
C ALA A 51 -0.72 -17.27 4.90
N ASP A 52 -0.41 -17.14 3.60
CA ASP A 52 -0.52 -18.21 2.60
C ASP A 52 0.61 -19.24 2.79
N VAL A 53 0.30 -20.35 3.47
CA VAL A 53 1.27 -21.38 3.86
C VAL A 53 1.55 -22.31 2.69
N ASP A 54 0.51 -22.66 1.92
CA ASP A 54 0.62 -23.57 0.80
C ASP A 54 1.04 -22.90 -0.53
N LYS A 55 1.02 -21.56 -0.55
CA LYS A 55 1.44 -20.67 -1.65
C LYS A 55 0.55 -20.80 -2.88
N ASP A 56 -0.73 -21.08 -2.69
CA ASP A 56 -1.71 -21.11 -3.78
C ASP A 56 -2.20 -19.71 -4.22
N GLY A 57 -1.80 -18.67 -3.49
CA GLY A 57 -2.13 -17.27 -3.73
C GLY A 57 -3.49 -16.87 -3.14
N ARG A 58 -4.06 -17.68 -2.25
CA ARG A 58 -5.34 -17.45 -1.57
C ARG A 58 -5.16 -17.73 -0.09
N LEU A 59 -6.15 -17.32 0.70
CA LEU A 59 -6.18 -17.63 2.12
C LEU A 59 -7.38 -18.50 2.41
N THR A 60 -7.12 -19.68 2.97
CA THR A 60 -8.13 -20.53 3.57
C THR A 60 -8.45 -20.08 4.99
N LEU A 61 -9.61 -20.50 5.51
CA LEU A 61 -9.97 -20.22 6.90
C LEU A 61 -8.95 -20.80 7.90
N ALA A 62 -8.36 -21.96 7.58
CA ALA A 62 -7.33 -22.57 8.41
C ALA A 62 -6.09 -21.66 8.51
N GLU A 63 -5.60 -21.16 7.37
CA GLU A 63 -4.45 -20.26 7.31
C GLU A 63 -4.69 -18.93 8.03
N MET A 64 -5.92 -18.41 7.95
CA MET A 64 -6.32 -17.22 8.72
C MET A 64 -6.30 -17.47 10.24
N ILE A 65 -6.70 -18.66 10.69
CA ILE A 65 -6.69 -19.04 12.12
C ILE A 65 -5.27 -19.30 12.61
N GLU A 66 -4.41 -19.88 11.77
CA GLU A 66 -3.00 -20.17 12.10
C GLU A 66 -2.12 -18.90 12.12
N ASN A 67 -2.50 -17.87 11.35
CA ASN A 67 -1.79 -16.59 11.29
C ASN A 67 -2.68 -15.40 11.72
N PRO A 68 -3.18 -15.38 12.97
CA PRO A 68 -4.15 -14.39 13.41
C PRO A 68 -3.57 -12.98 13.44
N TYR A 69 -2.29 -12.82 13.81
CA TYR A 69 -1.63 -11.51 13.90
C TYR A 69 -1.52 -10.79 12.56
N VAL A 70 -1.42 -11.52 11.45
CA VAL A 70 -1.32 -10.96 10.09
C VAL A 70 -2.67 -10.38 9.66
N PHE A 71 -3.76 -11.08 9.99
CA PHE A 71 -5.10 -10.69 9.56
C PHE A 71 -5.73 -9.69 10.53
N TYR A 72 -5.83 -10.05 11.82
CA TYR A 72 -6.42 -9.17 12.84
C TYR A 72 -5.56 -7.94 13.11
N GLY A 73 -4.23 -8.05 13.02
CA GLY A 73 -3.34 -6.90 13.09
C GLY A 73 -3.66 -5.85 12.03
N ALA A 74 -4.04 -6.24 10.81
CA ALA A 74 -4.42 -5.31 9.75
C ALA A 74 -5.83 -4.71 9.89
N PHE A 75 -6.71 -5.32 10.69
CA PHE A 75 -8.04 -4.80 11.00
C PHE A 75 -8.06 -3.89 12.22
N PHE A 76 -7.20 -4.16 13.21
CA PHE A 76 -7.16 -3.42 14.48
C PHE A 76 -6.07 -2.34 14.53
N SER A 77 -5.18 -2.24 13.52
CA SER A 77 -4.02 -1.35 13.55
C SER A 77 -4.30 0.15 13.34
N ASP A 78 -5.52 0.55 12.96
CA ASP A 78 -5.83 1.98 12.72
C ASP A 78 -7.06 2.51 13.49
N GLU A 79 -7.84 1.66 14.19
CA GLU A 79 -9.03 2.12 14.95
C GLU A 79 -9.03 1.74 16.45
N ASP A 80 -8.14 0.85 16.91
CA ASP A 80 -8.13 0.42 18.33
C ASP A 80 -6.76 0.67 18.99
N GLU A 81 -6.39 1.94 19.18
CA GLU A 81 -5.29 2.31 20.07
C GLU A 81 -5.65 2.14 21.57
N ASP A 82 -6.87 1.66 21.90
CA ASP A 82 -7.40 1.67 23.27
C ASP A 82 -8.00 0.33 23.79
N GLU A 83 -7.90 -0.82 23.11
CA GLU A 83 -8.37 -2.07 23.72
C GLU A 83 -7.68 -3.31 23.17
N TYR A 84 -6.64 -3.80 23.85
CA TYR A 84 -6.46 -5.20 24.26
C TYR A 84 -5.05 -5.34 24.88
N ASP A 85 -4.99 -4.98 26.15
CA ASP A 85 -3.96 -5.37 27.11
C ASP A 85 -3.96 -6.90 27.29
N PHE A 86 -3.38 -7.62 26.33
CA PHE A 86 -3.03 -9.04 26.48
C PHE A 86 -1.52 -9.20 26.49
N HIS A 87 -0.85 -8.45 27.39
CA HIS A 87 0.45 -8.85 27.90
C HIS A 87 0.24 -9.99 28.89
N ASP A 88 0.33 -11.21 28.39
CA ASP A 88 0.34 -12.43 29.22
C ASP A 88 1.70 -12.52 29.95
N GLU A 89 1.91 -11.65 30.96
CA GLU A 89 2.88 -11.89 32.04
C GLU A 89 2.37 -13.03 32.92
N PHE A 90 2.36 -14.24 32.38
CA PHE A 90 2.34 -15.49 33.15
C PHE A 90 3.41 -16.45 32.63
N ARG A 91 4.68 -16.10 32.91
CA ARG A 91 5.65 -17.08 33.41
C ARG A 91 6.74 -16.45 34.27
#